data_AF-A0A2E5EI61-F1
#
_entry.id   AF-A0A2E5EI61-F1
#
_cell.length_a   1.000
_cell.length_b   1.000
_cell.length_c   1.000
_cell.angle_alpha   90.00
_cell.angle_beta   90.00
_cell.angle_gamma   90.00
#
_symmetry.space_group_name_H-M   'P 1'
#
loop_
_entity.id
_entity.type
_entity.pdbx_description
1 polymer ?
#
loop_
_entity_poly.entity_id
_entity_poly.type
_entity_poly.pdbx_seq_one_letter_code
_entity_poly.pdbx_strand_id
1 'polypeptide(L)'
;MSTNTPHTGTLEEIQRITDDEILTEREVWDLADYLNEDEEVRTAWPGKVLFGILREVFEGGVLTNEEMQRLAEVLSEVEHQAAEAKQPVPAESAKGPTLSMDAIKVDSIQHIVSTGSRE
;
A
#
# COMPACT_ATOMS: atom_id res chain seq x y z
N MET A 1 -12.88 19.83 7.62
CA MET A 1 -12.26 20.05 6.31
C MET A 1 -10.99 19.23 6.34
N SER A 2 -11.02 17.97 5.90
CA SER A 2 -9.85 17.10 6.00
C SER A 2 -8.93 17.44 4.85
N THR A 3 -7.86 18.18 5.13
CA THR A 3 -6.82 18.48 4.16
C THR A 3 -6.17 17.17 3.76
N ASN A 4 -6.59 16.63 2.62
CA ASN A 4 -6.01 15.46 1.96
C ASN A 4 -4.63 15.80 1.35
N THR A 5 -3.90 16.70 2.01
CA THR A 5 -2.63 17.24 1.57
C THR A 5 -1.55 16.38 2.21
N PRO A 6 -0.65 15.79 1.41
CA PRO A 6 0.42 14.96 1.95
C PRO A 6 1.34 15.80 2.84
N HIS A 7 1.67 15.28 4.02
CA HIS A 7 2.66 15.90 4.90
C HIS A 7 4.04 15.75 4.26
N THR A 8 4.56 16.87 3.75
CA THR A 8 5.76 16.86 2.91
C THR A 8 6.99 16.41 3.70
N GLY A 9 7.13 16.84 4.96
CA GLY A 9 8.24 16.41 5.81
C GLY A 9 8.25 14.90 6.06
N THR A 10 7.08 14.24 6.12
CA THR A 10 7.04 12.77 6.27
C THR A 10 7.50 12.08 4.99
N LEU A 11 7.18 12.63 3.82
CA LEU A 11 7.65 12.08 2.55
C LEU A 11 9.16 12.24 2.38
N GLU A 12 9.71 13.37 2.80
CA GLU A 12 11.17 13.59 2.78
C GLU A 12 11.88 12.63 3.73
N GLU A 13 11.29 12.37 4.90
CA GLU A 13 11.84 11.40 5.86
C GLU A 13 11.84 9.97 5.29
N ILE A 14 10.74 9.56 4.65
CA ILE A 14 10.64 8.26 3.98
C ILE A 14 11.73 8.12 2.91
N GLN A 15 11.88 9.13 2.03
CA GLN A 15 12.91 9.10 0.99
C GLN A 15 14.31 9.00 1.58
N ARG A 16 14.58 9.67 2.70
CA ARG A 16 15.88 9.61 3.37
C ARG A 16 16.18 8.20 3.90
N ILE A 17 15.20 7.52 4.49
CA ILE A 17 15.39 6.17 5.04
C ILE A 17 15.35 5.07 3.98
N THR A 18 14.75 5.33 2.80
CA THR A 18 14.72 4.38 1.67
C THR A 18 15.81 4.64 0.62
N ASP A 19 16.60 5.72 0.76
CA ASP A 19 17.64 6.14 -0.21
C ASP A 19 18.69 5.06 -0.48
N ASP A 20 19.12 4.32 0.55
CA ASP A 20 20.13 3.25 0.44
C ASP A 20 19.53 1.90 -0.02
N GLU A 21 18.23 1.84 -0.31
CA GLU A 21 17.46 0.63 -0.68
C GLU A 21 17.50 -0.50 0.39
N ILE A 22 18.10 -0.24 1.56
CA ILE A 22 18.26 -1.20 2.65
C ILE A 22 17.59 -0.65 3.90
N LEU A 23 16.40 -1.18 4.23
CA LEU A 23 15.71 -0.82 5.47
C LEU A 23 16.33 -1.56 6.66
N THR A 24 17.01 -0.83 7.54
CA THR A 24 17.59 -1.36 8.78
C THR A 24 16.68 -1.12 9.99
N GLU A 25 16.80 -1.97 11.01
CA GLU A 25 16.06 -1.81 12.27
C GLU A 25 16.22 -0.41 12.88
N ARG A 26 17.42 0.17 12.75
CA ARG A 26 17.71 1.53 13.24
C ARG A 26 16.86 2.59 12.54
N GLU A 27 16.70 2.49 11.23
CA GLU A 27 15.87 3.42 10.45
C GLU A 27 14.39 3.26 10.77
N VAL A 28 13.95 2.02 11.06
CA VAL A 28 12.58 1.78 11.53
C VAL A 28 12.33 2.43 12.89
N TRP A 29 13.31 2.38 13.79
CA TRP A 29 13.26 3.10 15.07
C TRP A 29 13.28 4.62 14.89
N ASP A 30 14.13 5.15 14.00
CA ASP A 30 14.23 6.58 13.67
C ASP A 30 12.90 7.10 13.12
N LEU A 31 12.27 6.35 12.21
CA LEU A 31 10.96 6.67 11.65
C LEU A 31 9.87 6.64 12.72
N ALA A 32 9.92 5.68 13.65
CA ALA A 32 8.96 5.60 14.74
C ALA A 32 9.12 6.76 15.73
N ASP A 33 10.35 7.17 16.02
CA ASP A 33 10.64 8.34 16.85
C ASP A 33 10.07 9.61 16.21
N TYR A 34 10.41 9.85 14.94
CA TYR A 34 9.91 10.98 14.15
C TYR A 34 8.37 11.07 14.13
N LEU A 35 7.67 9.93 13.93
CA LEU A 35 6.21 9.90 13.95
C LEU A 35 5.60 10.08 15.35
N ASN A 36 6.38 9.85 16.41
CA ASN A 36 5.94 10.12 17.79
C ASN A 36 6.23 11.56 18.24
N GLU A 37 7.15 12.27 17.58
CA GLU A 37 7.48 13.65 17.93
C GLU A 37 6.29 14.60 17.77
N ASP A 38 5.43 14.39 16.76
CA ASP A 38 4.34 15.32 16.45
C ASP A 38 3.02 14.63 16.08
N GLU A 39 1.91 15.10 16.67
CA GLU A 39 0.58 14.55 16.43
C GLU A 39 0.04 14.86 15.02
N GLU A 40 0.46 15.97 14.43
CA GLU A 40 0.07 16.32 13.07
C GLU A 40 0.67 15.34 12.06
N VAL A 41 1.94 14.99 12.25
CA VAL A 41 2.69 14.08 11.37
C VAL A 41 2.08 12.68 11.39
N ARG A 42 1.72 12.16 12.57
CA ARG A 42 1.06 10.84 12.71
C ARG A 42 -0.39 10.79 12.25
N THR A 43 -1.08 11.94 12.15
CA THR A 43 -2.50 11.98 11.74
C THR A 43 -2.67 12.31 10.27
N ALA A 44 -1.68 13.00 9.67
CA ALA A 44 -1.62 13.28 8.25
C ALA A 44 -1.16 12.05 7.43
N TRP A 45 -1.52 12.02 6.15
CA TRP A 45 -0.94 11.06 5.21
C TRP A 45 0.46 11.55 4.78
N PRO A 46 1.49 10.69 4.69
CA PRO A 46 1.46 9.23 4.88
C PRO A 46 1.67 8.73 6.32
N GLY A 47 2.00 9.61 7.28
CA GLY A 47 2.35 9.20 8.64
C GLY A 47 1.29 8.38 9.36
N LYS A 48 0.00 8.60 9.09
CA LYS A 48 -1.11 7.80 9.62
C LYS A 48 -1.05 6.32 9.20
N VAL A 49 -0.66 6.05 7.96
CA VAL A 49 -0.55 4.67 7.44
C VAL A 49 0.66 3.99 8.09
N LEU A 50 1.80 4.69 8.07
CA LEU A 50 3.04 4.20 8.66
C LEU A 50 2.93 3.93 10.15
N PHE A 51 2.31 4.84 10.90
CA PHE A 51 2.11 4.68 12.34
C PHE A 51 1.26 3.44 12.67
N GLY A 52 0.28 3.09 11.82
CA GLY A 52 -0.50 1.86 11.97
C GLY A 52 0.36 0.61 11.82
N ILE A 53 1.17 0.56 10.76
CA ILE A 53 2.06 -0.58 10.48
C ILE A 53 3.16 -0.69 11.54
N LEU A 54 3.81 0.42 11.90
CA LEU A 54 4.83 0.43 12.95
C LEU A 54 4.27 -0.06 14.27
N ARG A 55 3.03 0.31 14.62
CA ARG A 55 2.38 -0.23 15.81
C ARG A 55 2.20 -1.74 15.76
N GLU A 56 1.81 -2.31 14.61
CA GLU A 56 1.74 -3.78 14.45
C GLU A 56 3.13 -4.42 14.59
N VAL A 57 4.14 -3.86 13.92
CA VAL A 57 5.52 -4.36 13.92
C VAL A 57 6.16 -4.29 15.32
N PHE A 58 5.89 -3.23 16.08
CA PHE A 58 6.43 -3.08 17.43
C PHE A 58 5.59 -3.77 18.52
N GLU A 59 4.37 -4.24 18.22
CA GLU A 59 3.51 -4.91 19.20
C GLU A 59 4.15 -6.20 19.75
N GLY A 60 4.91 -6.92 18.90
CA GLY A 60 5.66 -8.11 19.29
C GLY A 60 6.95 -7.84 20.08
N GLY A 61 7.41 -6.59 20.14
CA GLY A 61 8.65 -6.19 20.80
C GLY A 61 9.95 -6.71 20.15
N VAL A 62 9.85 -7.39 19.00
CA VAL A 62 10.96 -7.93 18.22
C VAL A 62 10.67 -7.65 16.75
N LEU A 63 11.58 -6.96 16.06
CA LEU A 63 11.52 -6.76 14.61
C LEU A 63 11.98 -8.03 13.90
N THR A 64 11.04 -8.74 13.27
CA THR A 64 11.36 -9.89 12.42
C THR A 64 11.67 -9.46 10.99
N ASN A 65 12.35 -10.33 10.24
CA ASN A 65 12.62 -10.08 8.82
C ASN A 65 11.33 -9.94 7.99
N GLU A 66 10.28 -10.70 8.35
CA GLU A 66 8.97 -10.61 7.69
C GLU A 66 8.30 -9.26 7.92
N GLU A 67 8.36 -8.75 9.15
CA GLU A 67 7.84 -7.42 9.49
C GLU A 67 8.62 -6.29 8.81
N MET A 68 9.95 -6.39 8.76
CA MET A 68 10.78 -5.43 8.04
C MET A 68 10.49 -5.45 6.53
N GLN A 69 10.32 -6.63 5.94
CA GLN A 69 9.96 -6.75 4.52
C GLN A 69 8.58 -6.16 4.23
N ARG A 70 7.60 -6.40 5.11
CA ARG A 70 6.27 -5.80 5.03
C ARG A 70 6.33 -4.27 5.12
N LEU A 71 7.14 -3.74 6.04
CA LEU A 71 7.32 -2.31 6.20
C LEU A 71 7.97 -1.69 4.95
N ALA A 72 8.98 -2.33 4.39
CA ALA A 72 9.63 -1.89 3.16
C ALA A 72 8.64 -1.84 1.97
N GLU A 73 7.77 -2.85 1.83
CA GLU A 73 6.73 -2.87 0.80
C GLU A 73 5.76 -1.69 0.96
N VAL A 74 5.33 -1.40 2.20
CA VAL A 74 4.46 -0.26 2.50
C VAL A 74 5.15 1.08 2.21
N LEU A 75 6.42 1.23 2.56
CA LEU A 75 7.19 2.44 2.25
C LEU A 75 7.26 2.67 0.74
N SER A 76 7.56 1.63 -0.04
CA SER A 76 7.60 1.71 -1.50
C SER A 76 6.24 2.08 -2.11
N GLU A 77 5.16 1.50 -1.60
CA GLU A 77 3.77 1.82 -1.99
C GLU A 77 3.42 3.29 -1.68
N VAL A 78 3.84 3.81 -0.52
CA VAL A 78 3.65 5.22 -0.14
C VAL A 78 4.42 6.15 -1.07
N GLU A 79 5.67 5.82 -1.40
CA GLU A 79 6.47 6.60 -2.35
C GLU A 79 5.83 6.62 -3.74
N HIS A 80 5.28 5.48 -4.19
CA HIS A 80 4.56 5.38 -5.46
C HIS A 80 3.34 6.31 -5.47
N GLN A 81 2.47 6.20 -4.46
CA GLN A 81 1.30 7.06 -4.33
C GLN A 81 1.66 8.56 -4.23
N ALA A 82 2.77 8.88 -3.56
CA ALA A 82 3.26 10.24 -3.44
C ALA A 82 3.76 10.80 -4.79
N ALA A 83 4.40 9.95 -5.60
CA ALA A 83 4.82 10.30 -6.95
C ALA A 83 3.60 10.50 -7.87
N GLU A 84 2.61 9.62 -7.80
CA GLU A 84 1.35 9.75 -8.56
C GLU A 84 0.59 11.02 -8.20
N ALA A 85 0.52 11.38 -6.92
CA ALA A 85 -0.13 12.61 -6.46
C ALA A 85 0.55 13.89 -6.97
N LYS A 86 1.83 13.82 -7.35
CA LYS A 86 2.59 14.94 -7.93
C LYS A 86 2.44 15.04 -9.45
N GLN A 87 1.86 14.05 -10.14
CA GLN A 87 1.70 14.09 -11.59
C GLN A 87 0.26 14.49 -12.00
N PRO A 88 0.07 15.47 -12.90
CA PRO A 88 -1.16 15.52 -13.69
C PRO A 88 -1.11 14.32 -14.65
N VAL A 89 -1.98 13.33 -14.44
CA VAL A 89 -2.06 12.10 -15.24
C VAL A 89 -1.86 12.35 -16.75
N PRO A 90 -1.05 11.49 -17.41
CA PRO A 90 -1.58 10.74 -18.52
C PRO A 90 -1.56 9.26 -18.14
N ALA A 91 -2.75 8.66 -18.15
CA ALA A 91 -2.96 7.23 -17.99
C ALA A 91 -1.99 6.44 -18.89
N GLU A 92 -1.21 5.52 -18.31
CA GLU A 92 -0.69 4.28 -18.92
C GLU A 92 0.61 3.85 -18.21
N SER A 93 0.51 3.12 -17.10
CA SER A 93 1.50 2.09 -16.71
C SER A 93 1.05 1.31 -15.47
N ALA A 94 -0.04 0.57 -15.63
CA ALA A 94 -0.25 -0.64 -14.84
C ALA A 94 0.71 -1.71 -15.39
N LYS A 95 1.81 -1.98 -14.69
CA LYS A 95 2.64 -3.17 -14.92
C LYS A 95 3.00 -3.84 -13.59
N GLY A 96 2.16 -4.82 -13.22
CA GLY A 96 2.43 -5.88 -12.25
C GLY A 96 1.39 -7.00 -12.44
N PRO A 97 1.77 -8.30 -12.38
CA PRO A 97 1.35 -9.29 -13.37
C PRO A 97 -0.05 -9.88 -13.15
N THR A 98 -0.80 -10.01 -14.25
CA THR A 98 -2.05 -10.76 -14.32
C THR A 98 -1.75 -12.26 -14.25
N LEU A 99 -1.83 -12.86 -13.07
CA LEU A 99 -1.90 -14.30 -12.92
C LEU A 99 -3.35 -14.77 -13.14
N SER A 100 -3.82 -14.73 -14.39
CA SER A 100 -5.10 -15.36 -14.77
C SER A 100 -4.85 -16.84 -15.02
N MET A 101 -5.02 -17.66 -13.97
CA MET A 101 -5.13 -19.12 -14.11
C MET A 101 -6.57 -19.48 -14.44
N ASP A 102 -7.01 -19.14 -15.65
CA ASP A 102 -8.29 -19.61 -16.20
C ASP A 102 -8.03 -20.84 -17.09
N ALA A 103 -7.58 -21.93 -16.47
CA ALA A 103 -8.01 -23.26 -16.88
C ALA A 103 -9.22 -23.57 -15.98
N ILE A 104 -10.43 -23.73 -16.51
CA ILE A 104 -10.91 -24.97 -17.09
C ILE A 104 -12.19 -24.65 -17.86
N LYS A 105 -12.20 -24.87 -19.18
CA LYS A 105 -13.45 -25.05 -19.93
C LYS A 105 -13.98 -26.45 -19.59
N VAL A 106 -15.07 -26.54 -18.85
CA VAL A 106 -15.94 -27.72 -18.86
C VAL A 106 -17.29 -27.33 -19.46
N ASP A 107 -17.61 -28.11 -20.47
CA ASP A 107 -18.75 -28.07 -21.38
C ASP A 107 -20.06 -28.47 -20.68
N SER A 108 -21.19 -28.05 -21.27
CA SER A 108 -22.47 -28.77 -21.25
C SER A 108 -23.33 -28.78 -19.97
N ILE A 109 -24.52 -28.13 -20.01
CA ILE A 109 -25.84 -28.81 -20.15
C ILE A 109 -27.07 -27.95 -19.77
N GLN A 110 -28.10 -28.07 -20.65
CA GLN A 110 -29.55 -27.82 -20.52
C GLN A 110 -30.08 -26.38 -20.29
N HIS A 111 -30.85 -25.87 -21.27
CA HIS A 111 -32.32 -25.81 -21.12
C HIS A 111 -33.00 -25.53 -22.48
N ILE A 112 -33.34 -26.59 -23.22
CA ILE A 112 -34.40 -26.57 -24.23
C ILE A 112 -35.72 -26.96 -23.54
N VAL A 113 -36.74 -26.08 -23.55
CA VAL A 113 -38.16 -26.48 -23.63
C VAL A 113 -39.06 -25.27 -23.92
N SER A 114 -39.63 -25.32 -25.12
CA SER A 114 -41.07 -25.19 -25.41
C SER A 114 -41.91 -24.14 -24.66
N THR A 115 -42.26 -23.05 -25.34
CA THR A 115 -43.51 -22.32 -25.09
C THR A 115 -44.45 -22.50 -26.27
N GLY A 116 -45.42 -23.39 -26.11
CA GLY A 116 -46.64 -23.41 -26.90
C GLY A 116 -47.80 -22.83 -26.08
N SER A 117 -48.81 -22.30 -26.80
CA SER A 117 -50.08 -21.71 -26.37
C SER A 117 -50.07 -20.17 -26.30
N ARG A 118 -51.09 -19.44 -26.75
CA ARG A 118 -52.32 -19.69 -27.51
C ARG A 118 -53.02 -18.33 -27.53
N GLU A 119 -53.36 -17.78 -28.70
CA GLU A 119 -54.51 -16.87 -28.91
C GLU A 119 -55.03 -17.05 -30.33
#